data_AF-A0A822YZG7-F1
#
_entry.id   AF-A0A822YZG7-F1
#
_cell.length_a   1.000
_cell.length_b   1.000
_cell.length_c   1.000
_cell.angle_alpha   90.00
_cell.angle_beta   90.00
_cell.angle_gamma   90.00
#
_symmetry.space_group_name_H-M   'P 1'
#
loop_
_entity.id
_entity.type
_entity.pdbx_description
1 polymer ?
#
loop_
_entity_poly.entity_id
_entity_poly.type
_entity_poly.pdbx_seq_one_letter_code
_entity_poly.pdbx_strand_id
1 'polypeptide(L)'
;MMPEIPFEQFRVGSQFFMLTRRHALLGIRDCKLWQKFRLPCLKTESCYPEEHYFPTLLSMEDLKGCSHFMLTRVNWTGSTGGHSHTYRPTEVSPELIYKL
;
A
#
# COMPACT_ATOMS: atom_id res chain seq x y z
N MET A 1 -25.39 -8.58 9.10
CA MET A 1 -24.27 -9.36 8.54
C MET A 1 -22.98 -8.68 8.98
N MET A 2 -21.99 -9.42 9.48
CA MET A 2 -20.67 -8.84 9.82
C MET A 2 -19.86 -8.60 8.55
N PRO A 3 -19.01 -7.55 8.49
CA PRO A 3 -18.18 -7.28 7.31
C PRO A 3 -17.13 -8.38 7.11
N GLU A 4 -16.76 -8.66 5.86
CA GLU A 4 -15.70 -9.63 5.55
C GLU A 4 -14.33 -9.22 6.12
N ILE A 5 -14.11 -7.92 6.30
CA ILE A 5 -12.92 -7.32 6.93
C ILE A 5 -13.41 -6.49 8.14
N PRO A 6 -13.09 -6.89 9.37
CA PRO A 6 -13.29 -6.03 10.54
C PRO A 6 -12.50 -4.73 10.41
N PHE A 7 -13.02 -3.63 10.94
CA PHE A 7 -12.37 -2.32 10.83
C PHE A 7 -10.95 -2.33 11.41
N GLU A 8 -10.72 -3.09 12.47
CA GLU A 8 -9.44 -3.24 13.17
C GLU A 8 -8.40 -4.01 12.34
N GLN A 9 -8.82 -4.72 11.29
CA GLN A 9 -7.96 -5.45 10.35
C GLN A 9 -7.81 -4.73 9.02
N PHE A 10 -8.61 -3.68 8.77
CA PHE A 10 -8.44 -2.86 7.58
C PHE A 10 -7.11 -2.12 7.65
N ARG A 11 -6.31 -2.20 6.59
CA ARG A 11 -4.98 -1.59 6.53
C ARG A 11 -4.88 -0.64 5.35
N VAL A 12 -4.02 0.35 5.51
CA VAL A 12 -3.56 1.26 4.45
C VAL A 12 -2.04 1.13 4.36
N GLY A 13 -1.51 1.23 3.16
CA GLY A 13 -0.09 1.19 2.86
C GLY A 13 0.21 2.02 1.62
N SER A 14 1.40 1.82 1.05
CA SER A 14 1.77 2.50 -0.19
C SER A 14 1.18 1.77 -1.40
N GLN A 15 0.84 2.53 -2.44
CA GLN A 15 0.56 2.01 -3.78
C GLN A 15 1.74 1.21 -4.37
N PHE A 16 2.97 1.52 -3.97
CA PHE A 16 4.17 0.81 -4.40
C PHE A 16 4.53 -0.28 -3.39
N PHE A 17 4.64 -1.51 -3.85
CA PHE A 17 4.95 -2.66 -3.01
C PHE A 17 5.80 -3.69 -3.75
N MET A 18 6.42 -4.58 -2.98
CA MET A 18 7.13 -5.74 -3.49
C MET A 18 6.53 -7.00 -2.89
N LEU A 19 6.29 -8.01 -3.72
CA LEU A 19 5.80 -9.30 -3.28
C LEU A 19 6.85 -10.37 -3.54
N THR A 20 7.04 -11.24 -2.56
CA THR A 20 7.68 -12.53 -2.84
C THR A 20 6.76 -13.36 -3.73
N ARG A 21 7.30 -14.37 -4.41
CA ARG A 21 6.48 -15.33 -5.19
C ARG A 21 5.37 -15.96 -4.35
N ARG A 22 5.65 -16.26 -3.07
CA ARG A 22 4.66 -16.85 -2.16
C ARG A 22 3.50 -15.90 -1.90
N HIS A 23 3.76 -14.62 -1.61
CA HIS A 23 2.71 -13.62 -1.37
C HIS A 23 1.94 -13.25 -2.65
N ALA A 24 2.61 -13.24 -3.81
CA ALA A 24 1.92 -13.06 -5.09
C ALA A 24 0.88 -14.16 -5.37
N LEU A 25 1.19 -15.42 -5.02
CA LEU A 25 0.24 -16.53 -5.13
C LEU A 25 -0.97 -16.37 -4.21
N LEU A 26 -0.83 -15.73 -3.04
CA LEU A 26 -1.97 -15.41 -2.18
C LEU A 26 -2.91 -14.43 -2.87
N GLY A 27 -2.38 -13.36 -3.46
CA GLY A 27 -3.17 -12.39 -4.22
C GLY A 27 -3.90 -13.04 -5.41
N ILE A 28 -3.24 -13.92 -6.17
CA ILE A 28 -3.88 -14.62 -7.30
C ILE A 28 -5.02 -15.54 -6.84
N ARG A 29 -4.89 -16.17 -5.66
CA ARG A 29 -5.88 -17.11 -5.13
C ARG A 29 -7.04 -16.42 -4.44
N ASP A 30 -6.85 -15.19 -3.96
CA ASP A 30 -7.89 -14.49 -3.23
C ASP A 30 -9.04 -14.07 -4.17
N CYS A 31 -10.21 -14.66 -3.92
CA CYS A 31 -11.46 -14.27 -4.56
C CYS A 31 -12.36 -13.50 -3.59
N LYS A 32 -12.16 -13.62 -2.28
CA LYS A 32 -13.09 -13.10 -1.27
C LYS A 32 -12.92 -11.59 -1.11
N LEU A 33 -11.71 -11.12 -0.87
CA LEU A 33 -11.46 -9.69 -0.71
C LEU A 33 -11.43 -9.01 -2.07
N TRP A 34 -10.80 -9.63 -3.07
CA TRP A 34 -10.74 -9.08 -4.44
C TRP A 34 -12.11 -8.74 -5.03
N GLN A 35 -13.14 -9.57 -4.79
CA GLN A 35 -14.50 -9.28 -5.25
C GLN A 35 -15.08 -7.97 -4.71
N LYS A 36 -14.61 -7.48 -3.56
CA LYS A 36 -14.99 -6.19 -2.99
C LYS A 36 -14.10 -5.06 -3.52
N PHE A 37 -12.78 -5.26 -3.53
CA PHE A 37 -11.82 -4.23 -3.94
C PHE A 37 -11.86 -3.92 -5.44
N ARG A 38 -12.33 -4.84 -6.29
CA ARG A 38 -12.52 -4.59 -7.72
C ARG A 38 -13.79 -3.80 -8.06
N LEU A 39 -14.67 -3.56 -7.07
CA LEU A 39 -15.90 -2.81 -7.32
C LEU A 39 -15.57 -1.35 -7.63
N PRO A 40 -16.41 -0.67 -8.44
CA PRO A 40 -16.24 0.75 -8.67
C PRO A 40 -16.24 1.55 -7.37
N CYS A 41 -15.32 2.51 -7.29
CA CYS A 41 -15.28 3.46 -6.20
C CYS A 41 -16.56 4.30 -6.11
N LEU A 42 -17.10 4.46 -4.90
CA LEU A 42 -18.24 5.36 -4.66
C LEU A 42 -17.86 6.83 -4.82
N LYS A 43 -16.63 7.18 -4.42
CA LYS A 43 -16.02 8.50 -4.56
C LYS A 43 -14.61 8.33 -5.11
N THR A 44 -14.42 8.61 -6.39
CA THR A 44 -13.16 8.36 -7.10
C THR A 44 -11.97 9.09 -6.48
N GLU A 45 -12.18 10.33 -6.02
CA GLU A 45 -11.11 11.17 -5.43
C GLU A 45 -10.59 10.69 -4.06
N SER A 46 -11.28 9.72 -3.43
CA SER A 46 -10.94 9.24 -2.09
C SER A 46 -10.91 7.71 -1.99
N CYS A 47 -10.71 7.04 -3.12
CA CYS A 47 -10.78 5.59 -3.20
C CYS A 47 -9.55 5.03 -3.93
N TYR A 48 -8.66 4.45 -3.12
CA TYR A 48 -7.36 3.95 -3.56
C TYR A 48 -7.25 2.46 -3.19
N PRO A 49 -8.03 1.57 -3.83
CA PRO A 49 -8.08 0.15 -3.47
C PRO A 49 -6.71 -0.52 -3.48
N GLU A 50 -5.80 -0.08 -4.35
CA GLU A 50 -4.42 -0.53 -4.43
C GLU A 50 -3.58 -0.21 -3.19
N GLU A 51 -3.90 0.86 -2.45
CA GLU A 51 -3.25 1.21 -1.18
C GLU A 51 -3.81 0.41 0.01
N HIS A 52 -4.91 -0.32 -0.19
CA HIS A 52 -5.61 -1.04 0.89
C HIS A 52 -5.62 -2.55 0.71
N TYR A 53 -5.73 -3.05 -0.52
CA TYR A 53 -5.96 -4.47 -0.81
C TYR A 53 -4.82 -5.36 -0.31
N PHE A 54 -3.60 -5.15 -0.79
CA PHE A 54 -2.45 -5.96 -0.39
C PHE A 54 -2.09 -5.80 1.09
N PRO A 55 -2.03 -4.57 1.67
CA PRO A 55 -1.79 -4.41 3.09
C PRO A 55 -2.82 -5.15 3.95
N THR A 56 -4.10 -5.12 3.57
CA THR A 56 -5.16 -5.81 4.31
C THR A 56 -5.01 -7.32 4.16
N LEU A 57 -5.01 -7.84 2.93
CA LEU A 57 -4.90 -9.28 2.65
C LEU A 57 -3.68 -9.89 3.33
N LEU A 58 -2.50 -9.29 3.14
CA LEU A 58 -1.25 -9.86 3.66
C LEU A 58 -1.15 -9.77 5.19
N SER A 59 -1.71 -8.74 5.81
CA SER A 59 -1.74 -8.64 7.28
C SER A 59 -2.64 -9.70 7.92
N MET A 60 -3.72 -10.09 7.24
CA MET A 60 -4.65 -11.13 7.69
C MET A 60 -4.10 -12.54 7.45
N GLU A 61 -3.41 -12.75 6.31
CA GLU A 61 -2.94 -14.07 5.88
C GLU A 61 -1.52 -14.42 6.39
N ASP A 62 -0.61 -13.45 6.46
CA ASP A 62 0.81 -13.71 6.80
C ASP A 62 1.51 -12.47 7.40
N LEU A 63 1.02 -12.02 8.57
CA LEU A 63 1.59 -10.85 9.26
C LEU A 63 3.10 -10.99 9.54
N LYS A 64 3.56 -12.17 9.96
CA LYS A 64 4.97 -12.39 10.31
C LYS A 64 5.89 -12.51 9.10
N GLY A 65 5.35 -12.88 7.94
CA GLY A 65 6.09 -12.95 6.68
C GLY A 65 6.25 -11.60 5.97
N CYS A 66 5.67 -10.54 6.50
CA CYS A 66 5.75 -9.18 5.96
C CYS A 66 6.80 -8.34 6.68
N SER A 67 7.55 -7.52 5.93
CA SER A 67 8.52 -6.57 6.48
C SER A 67 7.87 -5.38 7.18
N HIS A 68 6.62 -5.05 6.84
CA HIS A 68 5.89 -3.84 7.28
C HIS A 68 6.54 -2.52 6.86
N PHE A 69 7.56 -2.55 5.99
CA PHE A 69 8.18 -1.38 5.39
C PHE A 69 8.45 -1.62 3.89
N MET A 70 8.53 -0.53 3.11
CA MET A 70 8.86 -0.53 1.69
C MET A 70 10.34 -0.22 1.46
N LEU A 71 10.89 -0.65 0.32
CA LEU A 71 12.25 -0.29 -0.10
C LEU A 71 12.35 1.09 -0.77
N THR A 72 11.21 1.72 -1.04
CA THR A 72 11.14 3.05 -1.66
C THR A 72 11.00 4.12 -0.59
N ARG A 73 11.86 5.15 -0.61
CA ARG A 73 11.65 6.36 0.20
C ARG A 73 10.60 7.24 -0.46
N VAL A 74 9.60 7.63 0.32
CA VAL A 74 8.61 8.63 -0.05
C VAL A 74 8.71 9.77 0.94
N ASN A 75 8.81 11.01 0.44
CA ASN A 75 8.83 12.19 1.29
C ASN A 75 7.44 12.85 1.27
N TRP A 76 6.78 12.89 2.42
CA TRP A 76 5.47 13.52 2.61
C TRP A 76 5.56 14.88 3.31
N THR A 77 6.76 15.35 3.66
CA THR A 77 6.94 16.61 4.37
C THR A 77 6.44 17.78 3.52
N GLY A 78 5.44 18.51 4.02
CA GLY A 78 4.86 19.66 3.32
C GLY A 78 3.89 19.30 2.19
N SER A 79 3.61 18.01 1.96
CA SER A 79 2.64 17.57 0.95
C SER A 79 1.20 17.94 1.31
N THR A 80 0.43 18.35 0.29
CA THR A 80 -1.03 18.53 0.36
C THR A 80 -1.67 17.81 -0.83
N GLY A 81 -2.91 17.34 -0.68
CA GLY A 81 -3.68 16.74 -1.79
C GLY A 81 -3.27 15.34 -2.23
N GLY A 82 -2.64 14.54 -1.37
CA GLY A 82 -2.39 13.11 -1.65
C GLY A 82 -1.18 12.81 -2.54
N HIS A 83 -0.38 13.83 -2.88
CA HIS A 83 0.84 13.64 -3.67
C HIS A 83 2.11 13.87 -2.84
N SER A 84 3.04 12.92 -2.94
CA SER A 84 4.35 13.03 -2.28
C SER A 84 5.25 14.08 -2.93
N HIS A 85 6.27 14.53 -2.19
CA HIS A 85 7.25 15.51 -2.65
C HIS A 85 8.00 15.02 -3.87
N THR A 86 8.02 15.85 -4.92
CA THR A 86 8.82 15.61 -6.12
C THR A 86 10.17 16.30 -5.96
N TYR A 87 11.24 15.52 -5.80
CA TYR A 87 12.60 16.03 -5.75
C TYR A 87 12.98 16.78 -7.03
N ARG A 88 13.55 17.97 -6.87
CA ARG A 88 14.13 18.78 -7.95
C ARG A 88 15.64 18.52 -8.07
N PRO A 89 16.26 18.84 -9.22
CA PRO A 89 17.69 18.60 -9.42
C PRO A 89 18.59 19.17 -8.32
N THR A 90 18.23 20.33 -7.76
CA THR A 90 18.96 20.99 -6.67
C THR A 90 18.88 20.28 -5.33
N GLU A 91 17.90 19.38 -5.15
CA GLU A 91 17.69 18.62 -3.92
C GLU A 91 18.34 17.24 -3.97
N VAL A 92 18.72 16.76 -5.17
CA VAL A 92 19.32 15.44 -5.35
C VAL A 92 20.83 15.55 -5.20
N SER A 93 21.36 14.95 -4.13
CA SER A 93 22.80 14.92 -3.84
C SER A 93 23.24 13.53 -3.36
N PRO A 94 24.55 13.19 -3.41
CA PRO A 94 25.06 11.97 -2.82
C PRO A 94 24.71 11.84 -1.33
N GLU A 95 24.76 12.93 -0.56
CA GLU A 95 24.41 12.94 0.85
C GLU A 95 22.94 12.62 1.10
N LEU A 96 22.04 13.05 0.20
CA LEU A 96 20.64 12.65 0.25
C LEU A 96 20.54 11.13 0.11
N ILE A 97 21.24 10.54 -0.86
CA ILE A 97 21.21 9.11 -1.16
C ILE A 97 21.82 8.28 -0.02
N TYR A 98 22.89 8.75 0.64
CA TYR A 98 23.50 8.02 1.76
C TYR A 98 22.71 8.12 3.06
N LYS A 99 21.83 9.12 3.22
CA LYS A 99 20.92 9.26 4.37
C LYS A 99 19.62 8.49 4.20
N LEU A 100 19.37 7.95 3.01
CA LEU A 100 18.23 7.10 2.69
C LEU A 100 18.43 5.67 3.16
#